data_AF-A0A7S2LJ28-F1
#
_entry.id   AF-A0A7S2LJ28-F1
#
_cell.length_a   1.000
_cell.length_b   1.000
_cell.length_c   1.000
_cell.angle_alpha   90.00
_cell.angle_beta   90.00
_cell.angle_gamma   90.00
#
_symmetry.space_group_name_H-M   'P 1'
#
loop_
_entity.id
_entity.type
_entity.pdbx_description
1 polymer ?
#
loop_
_entity_poly.entity_id
_entity_poly.type
_entity_poly.pdbx_seq_one_letter_code
_entity_poly.pdbx_strand_id
1 'polypeptide(L)'
;GGGGAASRAVKHRALDGDVHGAAEMFCRDPHRTGGALKELLEAAVHKQALGTVVRLMASSAAGGCSPLPHGNLRDALWAMPVETNPRDGADFAEVASRMCEWDTKEHCLYFATRARQGVLEFLTECCETLRKIRSEEPQRRVQAGLTQMGVVFVQGDKASELKVGQSQASMESDRRGMMKGDSVGVSAHGWSWSEGLLEAEVVMERPLIIKWSARHPRRSVLQETGPFRIDKLANRQQYSRVIFSVHLLAAPARQGGHNEAGRKVKQRPSPLVIQAVVASGEAAKAAAES
;
A
#
# COMPACT_ATOMS: atom_id res chain seq x y z
N GLY A 1 17.45 -23.08 -3.64
CA GLY A 1 16.63 -22.20 -4.50
C GLY A 1 15.18 -22.65 -4.65
N GLY A 2 14.43 -22.84 -3.54
CA GLY A 2 13.05 -23.35 -3.57
C GLY A 2 11.93 -22.33 -3.28
N GLY A 3 12.25 -21.06 -2.97
CA GLY A 3 11.26 -20.05 -2.61
C GLY A 3 10.41 -19.55 -3.79
N GLY A 4 11.00 -19.44 -4.99
CA GLY A 4 10.31 -18.90 -6.16
C GLY A 4 9.09 -19.73 -6.60
N ALA A 5 9.17 -21.06 -6.52
CA ALA A 5 8.05 -21.93 -6.91
C ALA A 5 6.89 -21.89 -5.90
N ALA A 6 7.20 -21.89 -4.60
CA ALA A 6 6.20 -21.83 -3.53
C ALA A 6 5.47 -20.47 -3.54
N SER A 7 6.21 -19.37 -3.68
CA SER A 7 5.62 -18.04 -3.81
C SER A 7 4.71 -17.93 -5.04
N ARG A 8 5.10 -18.48 -6.20
CA ARG A 8 4.24 -18.51 -7.40
C ARG A 8 2.93 -19.27 -7.18
N ALA A 9 2.94 -20.37 -6.44
CA ALA A 9 1.73 -21.14 -6.14
C ALA A 9 0.73 -20.33 -5.30
N VAL A 10 1.21 -19.60 -4.28
CA VAL A 10 0.38 -18.67 -3.50
C VAL A 10 -0.19 -17.57 -4.38
N LYS A 11 0.63 -16.95 -5.22
CA LYS A 11 0.17 -15.90 -6.17
C LYS A 11 -0.92 -16.42 -7.09
N HIS A 12 -0.73 -17.59 -7.68
CA HIS A 12 -1.69 -18.19 -8.61
C HIS A 12 -3.05 -18.40 -7.92
N ARG A 13 -3.07 -19.02 -6.73
CA ARG A 13 -4.31 -19.23 -5.97
C ARG A 13 -4.99 -17.92 -5.60
N ALA A 14 -4.23 -16.92 -5.15
CA ALA A 14 -4.77 -15.60 -4.82
C ALA A 14 -5.41 -14.94 -6.05
N LEU A 15 -4.78 -15.05 -7.23
CA LEU A 15 -5.30 -14.53 -8.50
C LEU A 15 -6.54 -15.29 -9.00
N ASP A 16 -6.62 -16.60 -8.75
CA ASP A 16 -7.78 -17.43 -9.06
C ASP A 16 -8.98 -17.17 -8.12
N GLY A 17 -8.75 -16.43 -7.03
CA GLY A 17 -9.76 -16.08 -6.04
C GLY A 17 -9.86 -17.03 -4.85
N ASP A 18 -9.03 -18.08 -4.78
CA ASP A 18 -8.85 -18.92 -3.58
C ASP A 18 -7.97 -18.20 -2.55
N VAL A 19 -8.50 -17.11 -1.98
CA VAL A 19 -7.77 -16.29 -1.00
C VAL A 19 -7.50 -17.08 0.29
N HIS A 20 -8.45 -17.89 0.74
CA HIS A 20 -8.30 -18.69 1.95
C HIS A 20 -7.19 -19.74 1.79
N GLY A 21 -7.22 -20.55 0.73
CA GLY A 21 -6.18 -21.55 0.47
C GLY A 21 -4.82 -20.92 0.17
N ALA A 22 -4.78 -19.74 -0.47
CA ALA A 22 -3.55 -18.97 -0.63
C ALA A 22 -2.98 -18.52 0.73
N ALA A 23 -3.82 -18.03 1.65
CA ALA A 23 -3.42 -17.60 2.97
C ALA A 23 -2.94 -18.76 3.85
N GLU A 24 -3.62 -19.92 3.82
CA GLU A 24 -3.17 -21.12 4.51
C GLU A 24 -1.80 -21.58 4.01
N MET A 25 -1.61 -21.60 2.68
CA MET A 25 -0.33 -21.98 2.07
C MET A 25 0.78 -21.01 2.45
N PHE A 26 0.50 -19.71 2.47
CA PHE A 26 1.43 -18.69 2.94
C PHE A 26 1.82 -18.90 4.41
N CYS A 27 0.83 -19.09 5.29
CA CYS A 27 1.04 -19.23 6.73
C CYS A 27 1.85 -20.49 7.11
N ARG A 28 1.81 -21.55 6.29
CA ARG A 28 2.64 -22.75 6.53
C ARG A 28 4.13 -22.50 6.40
N ASP A 29 4.55 -21.63 5.46
CA ASP A 29 5.96 -21.28 5.28
C ASP A 29 6.13 -19.84 4.74
N PRO A 30 5.96 -18.83 5.62
CA PRO A 30 6.10 -17.43 5.25
C PRO A 30 7.49 -17.07 4.71
N HIS A 31 8.54 -17.77 5.15
CA HIS A 31 9.89 -17.55 4.66
C HIS A 31 10.01 -17.83 3.16
N ARG A 32 9.48 -18.97 2.69
CA ARG A 32 9.55 -19.35 1.27
C ARG A 32 8.49 -18.68 0.40
N THR A 33 7.35 -18.33 0.97
CA THR A 33 6.21 -17.77 0.23
C THR A 33 6.13 -16.25 0.30
N GLY A 34 6.95 -15.60 1.15
CA GLY A 34 6.94 -14.18 1.45
C GLY A 34 6.81 -13.23 0.27
N GLY A 35 7.43 -13.57 -0.87
CA GLY A 35 7.33 -12.78 -2.11
C GLY A 35 5.93 -12.72 -2.73
N ALA A 36 4.93 -13.41 -2.18
CA ALA A 36 3.53 -13.40 -2.57
C ALA A 36 2.61 -12.61 -1.63
N LEU A 37 3.15 -12.05 -0.54
CA LEU A 37 2.34 -11.36 0.48
C LEU A 37 1.58 -10.17 -0.09
N LYS A 38 2.19 -9.43 -1.02
CA LYS A 38 1.57 -8.30 -1.69
C LYS A 38 0.34 -8.74 -2.50
N GLU A 39 0.49 -9.74 -3.36
CA GLU A 39 -0.62 -10.26 -4.18
C GLU A 39 -1.72 -10.89 -3.31
N LEU A 40 -1.33 -11.56 -2.22
CA LEU A 40 -2.29 -12.09 -1.25
C LEU A 40 -3.09 -10.97 -0.58
N LEU A 41 -2.44 -9.88 -0.13
CA LEU A 41 -3.09 -8.71 0.44
C LEU A 41 -4.07 -8.08 -0.56
N GLU A 42 -3.63 -7.85 -1.80
CA GLU A 42 -4.47 -7.30 -2.86
C GLU A 42 -5.71 -8.15 -3.13
N ALA A 43 -5.54 -9.48 -3.27
CA ALA A 43 -6.65 -10.39 -3.48
C ALA A 43 -7.60 -10.42 -2.27
N ALA A 44 -7.07 -10.39 -1.05
CA ALA A 44 -7.86 -10.41 0.17
C ALA A 44 -8.69 -9.15 0.37
N VAL A 45 -8.15 -7.97 0.04
CA VAL A 45 -8.92 -6.72 0.04
C VAL A 45 -10.05 -6.79 -0.98
N HIS A 46 -9.74 -7.21 -2.21
CA HIS A 46 -10.73 -7.26 -3.28
C HIS A 46 -11.86 -8.26 -3.00
N LYS A 47 -11.55 -9.39 -2.37
CA LYS A 47 -12.54 -10.41 -1.97
C LYS A 47 -13.17 -10.16 -0.60
N GLN A 48 -12.91 -9.01 0.03
CA GLN A 48 -13.40 -8.67 1.38
C GLN A 48 -13.05 -9.76 2.42
N ALA A 49 -11.90 -10.41 2.24
CA ALA A 49 -11.43 -11.54 3.03
C ALA A 49 -10.22 -11.20 3.92
N LEU A 50 -9.81 -9.92 3.97
CA LEU A 50 -8.63 -9.49 4.72
C LEU A 50 -8.70 -9.89 6.20
N GLY A 51 -9.84 -9.70 6.87
CA GLY A 51 -10.01 -10.14 8.27
C GLY A 51 -9.79 -11.64 8.48
N THR A 52 -10.14 -12.49 7.51
CA THR A 52 -9.85 -13.94 7.56
C THR A 52 -8.36 -14.21 7.40
N VAL A 53 -7.69 -13.53 6.48
CA VAL A 53 -6.23 -13.64 6.29
C VAL A 53 -5.50 -13.21 7.57
N VAL A 54 -5.90 -12.10 8.18
CA VAL A 54 -5.32 -11.60 9.44
C VAL A 54 -5.47 -12.63 10.56
N ARG A 55 -6.63 -13.28 10.69
CA ARG A 55 -6.82 -14.35 11.69
C ARG A 55 -5.89 -15.54 11.47
N LEU A 56 -5.75 -16.00 10.23
CA LEU A 56 -4.84 -17.10 9.88
C LEU A 56 -3.37 -16.73 10.20
N MET A 57 -2.96 -15.51 9.85
CA MET A 57 -1.63 -14.99 10.16
C MET A 57 -1.39 -14.90 11.67
N ALA A 58 -2.39 -14.48 12.45
CA ALA A 58 -2.30 -14.42 13.91
C ALA A 58 -2.12 -15.82 14.53
N SER A 59 -2.91 -16.81 14.10
CA SER A 59 -2.76 -18.20 14.54
C SER A 59 -1.39 -18.76 14.15
N SER A 60 -0.92 -18.46 12.94
CA SER A 60 0.40 -18.87 12.45
C SER A 60 1.54 -18.27 13.26
N ALA A 61 1.47 -16.98 13.59
CA ALA A 61 2.46 -16.30 14.41
C ALA A 61 2.55 -16.90 15.82
N ALA A 62 1.40 -17.20 16.43
CA ALA A 62 1.33 -17.83 17.75
C ALA A 62 1.83 -19.29 17.75
N GLY A 63 1.65 -20.01 16.65
CA GLY A 63 2.06 -21.41 16.48
C GLY A 63 3.54 -21.60 16.12
N GLY A 64 4.32 -20.54 15.91
CA GLY A 64 5.75 -20.63 15.59
C GLY A 64 6.05 -21.00 14.14
N CYS A 65 5.49 -20.26 13.17
CA CYS A 65 5.78 -20.44 11.74
C CYS A 65 7.21 -19.98 11.35
N SER A 66 7.67 -20.36 10.15
CA SER A 66 8.92 -19.81 9.61
C SER A 66 8.82 -18.28 9.48
N PRO A 67 9.91 -17.53 9.75
CA PRO A 67 9.82 -16.08 9.81
C PRO A 67 9.65 -15.48 8.41
N LEU A 68 8.72 -14.53 8.30
CA LEU A 68 8.53 -13.69 7.13
C LEU A 68 9.69 -12.69 7.02
N PRO A 69 10.38 -12.59 5.86
CA PRO A 69 11.36 -11.52 5.67
C PRO A 69 10.69 -10.14 5.77
N HIS A 70 11.16 -9.29 6.69
CA HIS A 70 10.63 -7.96 6.95
C HIS A 70 10.57 -7.06 5.69
N GLY A 71 11.42 -7.31 4.67
CA GLY A 71 11.36 -6.65 3.37
C GLY A 71 10.07 -6.93 2.60
N ASN A 72 9.55 -8.17 2.65
CA ASN A 72 8.30 -8.54 2.01
C ASN A 72 7.10 -7.84 2.68
N LEU A 73 7.13 -7.71 4.01
CA LEU A 73 6.11 -6.95 4.74
C LEU A 73 6.15 -5.46 4.35
N ARG A 74 7.33 -4.84 4.31
CA ARG A 74 7.48 -3.46 3.84
C ARG A 74 6.89 -3.28 2.45
N ASP A 75 7.20 -4.18 1.51
CA ASP A 75 6.73 -4.07 0.13
C ASP A 75 5.21 -4.27 0.03
N ALA A 76 4.63 -5.16 0.83
CA ALA A 76 3.18 -5.32 0.93
C ALA A 76 2.50 -4.08 1.53
N LEU A 77 3.04 -3.50 2.61
CA LEU A 77 2.51 -2.27 3.21
C LEU A 77 2.64 -1.07 2.27
N TRP A 78 3.76 -0.95 1.55
CA TRP A 78 3.94 0.09 0.55
C TRP A 78 2.86 -0.02 -0.55
N ALA A 79 2.56 -1.24 -0.98
CA ALA A 79 1.51 -1.53 -1.95
C ALA A 79 0.09 -1.63 -1.36
N MET A 80 -0.14 -1.20 -0.11
CA MET A 80 -1.45 -1.27 0.54
C MET A 80 -2.55 -0.67 -0.36
N PRO A 81 -3.58 -1.43 -0.76
CA PRO A 81 -4.65 -0.92 -1.61
C PRO A 81 -5.44 0.20 -0.91
N VAL A 82 -5.74 1.29 -1.63
CA VAL A 82 -6.50 2.44 -1.12
C VAL A 82 -7.92 2.13 -0.67
N GLU A 83 -8.52 1.06 -1.19
CA GLU A 83 -9.88 0.61 -0.83
C GLU A 83 -9.92 -0.25 0.44
N THR A 84 -8.76 -0.52 1.04
CA THR A 84 -8.67 -1.34 2.26
C THR A 84 -9.42 -0.65 3.40
N ASN A 85 -10.21 -1.41 4.15
CA ASN A 85 -10.80 -0.91 5.38
C ASN A 85 -9.68 -0.44 6.34
N PRO A 86 -9.74 0.77 6.91
CA PRO A 86 -8.66 1.29 7.73
C PRO A 86 -8.30 0.41 8.93
N ARG A 87 -9.29 -0.21 9.58
CA ARG A 87 -9.08 -1.09 10.73
C ARG A 87 -8.44 -2.40 10.29
N ASP A 88 -8.95 -3.03 9.24
CA ASP A 88 -8.40 -4.30 8.73
C ASP A 88 -6.96 -4.13 8.24
N GLY A 89 -6.66 -3.02 7.57
CA GLY A 89 -5.29 -2.69 7.13
C GLY A 89 -4.33 -2.47 8.30
N ALA A 90 -4.79 -1.76 9.33
CA ALA A 90 -4.03 -1.53 10.55
C ALA A 90 -3.75 -2.84 11.30
N ASP A 91 -4.76 -3.71 11.42
CA ASP A 91 -4.64 -5.03 12.04
C ASP A 91 -3.72 -5.95 11.22
N PHE A 92 -3.80 -5.89 9.89
CA PHE A 92 -2.87 -6.59 9.01
C PHE A 92 -1.42 -6.17 9.26
N ALA A 93 -1.14 -4.86 9.30
CA ALA A 93 0.21 -4.36 9.55
C ALA A 93 0.75 -4.85 10.90
N GLU A 94 -0.07 -4.79 11.95
CA GLU A 94 0.31 -5.23 13.29
C GLU A 94 0.55 -6.75 13.36
N VAL A 95 -0.36 -7.56 12.84
CA VAL A 95 -0.27 -9.02 12.90
C VAL A 95 0.85 -9.55 12.02
N ALA A 96 0.99 -9.04 10.80
CA ALA A 96 2.05 -9.46 9.88
C ALA A 96 3.45 -9.10 10.42
N SER A 97 3.55 -8.03 11.20
CA SER A 97 4.79 -7.69 11.91
C SER A 97 5.21 -8.79 12.87
N ARG A 98 4.28 -9.44 13.58
CA ARG A 98 4.60 -10.52 14.53
C ARG A 98 5.10 -11.80 13.85
N MET A 99 4.85 -11.96 12.55
CA MET A 99 5.37 -13.08 11.76
C MET A 99 6.79 -12.83 11.25
N CYS A 100 7.31 -11.60 11.37
CA CYS A 100 8.60 -11.23 10.81
C CYS A 100 9.77 -11.56 11.75
N GLU A 101 10.94 -11.73 11.14
CA GLU A 101 12.21 -11.77 11.86
C GLU A 101 12.62 -10.36 12.31
N TRP A 102 12.76 -10.16 13.62
CA TRP A 102 13.24 -8.92 14.24
C TRP A 102 14.40 -9.23 15.18
N ASP A 103 15.31 -8.26 15.32
CA ASP A 103 16.45 -8.38 16.25
C ASP A 103 15.98 -8.53 17.70
N THR A 104 14.95 -7.78 18.08
CA THR A 104 14.37 -7.82 19.43
C THR A 104 12.86 -7.62 19.41
N LYS A 105 12.21 -7.93 20.55
CA LYS A 105 10.78 -7.68 20.76
C LYS A 105 10.43 -6.19 20.63
N GLU A 106 11.30 -5.30 21.06
CA GLU A 106 11.11 -3.85 20.97
C GLU A 106 11.11 -3.36 19.51
N HIS A 107 11.94 -3.95 18.64
CA HIS A 107 11.94 -3.64 17.20
C HIS A 107 10.63 -4.08 16.55
N CYS A 108 10.16 -5.29 16.88
CA CYS A 108 8.85 -5.78 16.46
C CYS A 108 7.73 -4.84 16.91
N LEU A 109 7.72 -4.46 18.19
CA LEU A 109 6.69 -3.60 18.77
C LEU A 109 6.70 -2.20 18.15
N TYR A 110 7.87 -1.59 18.02
CA TYR A 110 8.03 -0.29 17.38
C TYR A 110 7.52 -0.31 15.93
N PHE A 111 7.94 -1.30 15.13
CA PHE A 111 7.47 -1.41 13.76
C PHE A 111 5.96 -1.61 13.71
N ALA A 112 5.44 -2.58 14.48
CA ALA A 112 4.01 -2.87 14.50
C ALA A 112 3.18 -1.63 14.87
N THR A 113 3.56 -0.90 15.92
CA THR A 113 2.85 0.31 16.36
C THR A 113 2.91 1.42 15.32
N ARG A 114 4.10 1.73 14.78
CA ARG A 114 4.26 2.86 13.85
C ARG A 114 3.72 2.55 12.46
N ALA A 115 3.87 1.32 11.98
CA ALA A 115 3.25 0.87 10.74
C ALA A 115 1.72 0.89 10.85
N ARG A 116 1.16 0.40 11.98
CA ARG A 116 -0.28 0.48 12.26
C ARG A 116 -0.78 1.92 12.19
N GLN A 117 -0.11 2.86 12.86
CA GLN A 117 -0.46 4.28 12.83
C GLN A 117 -0.44 4.84 11.40
N GLY A 118 0.66 4.65 10.67
CA GLY A 118 0.79 5.17 9.30
C GLY A 118 -0.24 4.58 8.34
N VAL A 119 -0.57 3.29 8.47
CA VAL A 119 -1.62 2.64 7.67
C VAL A 119 -3.00 3.21 8.01
N LEU A 120 -3.30 3.39 9.30
CA LEU A 120 -4.58 3.91 9.75
C LEU A 120 -4.82 5.34 9.24
N GLU A 121 -3.83 6.21 9.36
CA GLU A 121 -3.89 7.59 8.86
C GLU A 121 -4.12 7.63 7.35
N PHE A 122 -3.31 6.88 6.59
CA PHE A 122 -3.39 6.81 5.14
C PHE A 122 -4.74 6.27 4.63
N LEU A 123 -5.21 5.14 5.20
CA LEU A 123 -6.47 4.53 4.76
C LEU A 123 -7.69 5.34 5.21
N THR A 124 -7.61 6.06 6.33
CA THR A 124 -8.68 6.99 6.75
C THR A 124 -8.81 8.14 5.77
N GLU A 125 -7.70 8.76 5.35
CA GLU A 125 -7.68 9.79 4.29
C GLU A 125 -8.28 9.25 2.98
N CYS A 126 -7.89 8.04 2.57
CA CYS A 126 -8.44 7.38 1.38
C CYS A 126 -9.96 7.16 1.51
N CYS A 127 -10.41 6.62 2.65
CA CYS A 127 -11.82 6.32 2.91
C CYS A 127 -12.69 7.59 2.88
N GLU A 128 -12.22 8.67 3.50
CA GLU A 128 -12.88 9.97 3.46
C GLU A 128 -12.93 10.54 2.04
N THR A 129 -11.83 10.45 1.31
CA THR A 129 -11.77 10.94 -0.07
C THR A 129 -12.68 10.14 -1.00
N LEU A 130 -12.72 8.81 -0.87
CA LEU A 130 -13.65 7.95 -1.61
C LEU A 130 -15.11 8.28 -1.28
N ARG A 131 -15.42 8.59 -0.01
CA ARG A 131 -16.76 9.05 0.38
C ARG A 131 -17.11 10.38 -0.30
N LYS A 132 -16.19 11.35 -0.28
CA LYS A 132 -16.34 12.65 -0.95
C LYS A 132 -16.54 12.49 -2.45
N ILE A 133 -15.77 11.63 -3.11
CA ILE A 133 -15.92 11.33 -4.55
C ILE A 133 -17.34 10.82 -4.87
N ARG A 134 -17.97 10.08 -3.95
CA ARG A 134 -19.31 9.51 -4.09
C ARG A 134 -20.42 10.52 -3.80
N SER A 135 -20.22 11.41 -2.84
CA SER A 135 -21.29 12.28 -2.32
C SER A 135 -21.22 13.73 -2.80
N GLU A 136 -20.05 14.21 -3.21
CA GLU A 136 -19.85 15.59 -3.64
C GLU A 136 -20.10 15.75 -5.15
N GLU A 137 -20.57 16.94 -5.52
CA GLU A 137 -20.69 17.36 -6.91
C GLU A 137 -19.31 17.36 -7.61
N PRO A 138 -19.11 16.59 -8.69
CA PRO A 138 -17.81 16.45 -9.36
C PRO A 138 -17.18 17.79 -9.79
N GLN A 139 -18.01 18.77 -10.18
CA GLN A 139 -17.59 20.09 -10.63
C GLN A 139 -16.75 20.83 -9.57
N ARG A 140 -17.10 20.71 -8.28
CA ARG A 140 -16.32 21.34 -7.20
C ARG A 140 -14.92 20.75 -7.09
N ARG A 141 -14.80 19.44 -7.28
CA ARG A 141 -13.50 18.74 -7.24
C ARG A 141 -12.66 19.04 -8.47
N VAL A 142 -13.30 19.20 -9.64
CA VAL A 142 -12.63 19.69 -10.87
C VAL A 142 -12.08 21.10 -10.66
N GLN A 143 -12.87 22.03 -10.10
CA GLN A 143 -12.43 23.39 -9.77
C GLN A 143 -11.30 23.45 -8.73
N ALA A 144 -11.18 22.42 -7.90
CA ALA A 144 -10.08 22.26 -6.94
C ALA A 144 -8.84 21.57 -7.54
N GLY A 145 -8.90 21.11 -8.79
CA GLY A 145 -7.82 20.35 -9.44
C GLY A 145 -7.65 18.92 -8.90
N LEU A 146 -8.65 18.40 -8.18
CA LEU A 146 -8.64 17.08 -7.54
C LEU A 146 -9.30 15.99 -8.40
N THR A 147 -9.99 16.39 -9.48
CA THR A 147 -10.67 15.48 -10.41
C THR A 147 -10.46 15.96 -11.85
N GLN A 148 -10.24 15.03 -12.77
CA GLN A 148 -10.30 15.26 -14.22
C GLN A 148 -11.37 14.35 -14.83
N MET A 149 -12.25 14.94 -15.63
CA MET A 149 -13.37 14.27 -16.29
C MET A 149 -13.13 14.22 -17.80
N GLY A 150 -13.77 13.28 -18.50
CA GLY A 150 -13.67 13.23 -19.97
C GLY A 150 -12.29 12.83 -20.50
N VAL A 151 -11.50 12.16 -19.67
CA VAL A 151 -10.10 11.82 -19.96
C VAL A 151 -10.03 10.79 -21.09
N VAL A 152 -9.08 10.99 -21.99
CA VAL A 152 -8.62 9.96 -22.93
C VAL A 152 -7.16 9.65 -22.61
N PHE A 153 -6.80 8.38 -22.53
CA PHE A 153 -5.41 7.98 -22.27
C PHE A 153 -4.62 7.88 -23.57
N VAL A 154 -3.38 8.34 -23.51
CA VAL A 154 -2.36 8.14 -24.55
C VAL A 154 -1.16 7.46 -23.91
N GLN A 155 -0.45 6.61 -24.65
CA GLN A 155 0.78 5.99 -24.17
C GLN A 155 1.82 7.07 -23.82
N GLY A 156 2.41 6.98 -22.63
CA GLY A 156 3.53 7.82 -22.22
C GLY A 156 4.88 7.31 -22.72
N ASP A 157 5.96 7.98 -22.33
CA ASP A 157 7.32 7.65 -22.80
C ASP A 157 7.77 6.24 -22.37
N LYS A 158 7.30 5.77 -21.20
CA LYS A 158 7.51 4.40 -20.74
C LYS A 158 6.28 3.54 -20.94
N ALA A 159 6.47 2.24 -21.18
CA ALA A 159 5.38 1.27 -21.35
C ALA A 159 4.35 1.26 -20.21
N SER A 160 4.78 1.54 -18.97
CA SER A 160 3.89 1.58 -17.80
C SER A 160 3.21 2.94 -17.56
N GLU A 161 3.57 3.97 -18.33
CA GLU A 161 3.10 5.34 -18.14
C GLU A 161 1.99 5.68 -19.13
N LEU A 162 0.97 6.38 -18.65
CA LEU A 162 -0.14 6.89 -19.45
C LEU A 162 -0.20 8.40 -19.30
N LYS A 163 -0.12 9.08 -20.44
CA LYS A 163 -0.38 10.51 -20.53
C LYS A 163 -1.90 10.72 -20.54
N VAL A 164 -2.35 11.60 -19.67
CA VAL A 164 -3.76 11.98 -19.56
C VAL A 164 -4.04 13.08 -20.58
N GLY A 165 -4.79 12.75 -21.63
CA GLY A 165 -5.23 13.70 -22.64
C GLY A 165 -6.19 14.72 -22.02
N GLN A 166 -5.92 16.00 -22.22
CA GLN A 166 -6.77 17.07 -21.72
C GLN A 166 -8.11 17.07 -22.46
N SER A 167 -9.20 16.81 -21.75
CA SER A 167 -10.48 17.42 -22.09
C SER A 167 -10.48 18.84 -21.54
N GLN A 168 -10.89 19.80 -22.37
CA GLN A 168 -10.78 21.25 -22.17
C GLN A 168 -11.29 21.73 -20.80
N ALA A 169 -10.43 21.86 -19.78
CA ALA A 169 -10.65 22.72 -18.62
C ALA A 169 -9.45 22.64 -17.66
N SER A 170 -8.45 23.49 -17.84
CA SER A 170 -7.63 24.11 -16.77
C SER A 170 -6.33 24.63 -17.38
N MET A 171 -6.41 25.78 -18.05
CA MET A 171 -5.23 26.59 -18.35
C MET A 171 -4.83 27.48 -17.16
N GLU A 172 -5.66 27.56 -16.12
CA GLU A 172 -5.47 28.51 -15.03
C GLU A 172 -5.93 27.89 -13.71
N SER A 173 -4.99 27.39 -12.90
CA SER A 173 -5.10 27.59 -11.45
C SER A 173 -3.75 27.39 -10.76
N ASP A 174 -3.43 28.36 -9.92
CA ASP A 174 -2.34 28.40 -8.94
C ASP A 174 -2.60 27.48 -7.72
N ARG A 175 -3.53 26.51 -7.86
CA ARG A 175 -3.96 25.62 -6.77
C ARG A 175 -3.17 24.31 -6.82
N ARG A 176 -2.79 23.79 -5.64
CA ARG A 176 -2.24 22.43 -5.49
C ARG A 176 -3.32 21.41 -5.84
N GLY A 177 -3.40 21.06 -7.12
CA GLY A 177 -4.21 19.94 -7.61
C GLY A 177 -3.53 18.59 -7.33
N MET A 178 -3.66 17.66 -8.27
CA MET A 178 -2.88 16.43 -8.29
C MET A 178 -1.38 16.73 -8.44
N MET A 179 -0.58 16.20 -7.52
CA MET A 179 0.87 16.38 -7.42
C MET A 179 1.61 15.06 -7.67
N LYS A 180 2.89 15.12 -8.05
CA LYS A 180 3.74 13.94 -8.21
C LYS A 180 3.78 13.11 -6.93
N GLY A 181 3.52 11.82 -7.06
CA GLY A 181 3.49 10.86 -5.96
C GLY A 181 2.14 10.74 -5.25
N ASP A 182 1.13 11.52 -5.66
CA ASP A 182 -0.25 11.28 -5.25
C ASP A 182 -0.77 9.96 -5.84
N SER A 183 -1.61 9.27 -5.06
CA SER A 183 -2.43 8.17 -5.57
C SER A 183 -3.70 8.73 -6.18
N VAL A 184 -4.06 8.22 -7.34
CA VAL A 184 -5.28 8.56 -8.07
C VAL A 184 -6.07 7.31 -8.42
N GLY A 185 -7.39 7.47 -8.47
CA GLY A 185 -8.32 6.44 -8.92
C GLY A 185 -8.76 6.74 -10.33
N VAL A 186 -8.65 5.75 -11.21
CA VAL A 186 -9.18 5.81 -12.58
C VAL A 186 -10.46 4.98 -12.67
N SER A 187 -11.49 5.56 -13.28
CA SER A 187 -12.77 4.90 -13.54
C SER A 187 -13.34 5.27 -14.91
N ALA A 188 -14.14 4.39 -15.51
CA ALA A 188 -14.94 4.72 -16.68
C ALA A 188 -16.10 5.65 -16.29
N HIS A 189 -16.46 6.59 -17.17
CA HIS A 189 -17.60 7.48 -16.93
C HIS A 189 -18.91 6.67 -16.91
N GLY A 190 -19.54 6.50 -15.73
CA GLY A 190 -20.85 5.81 -15.60
C GLY A 190 -21.07 4.79 -14.46
N TRP A 191 -20.09 4.54 -13.58
CA TRP A 191 -20.18 3.83 -12.26
C TRP A 191 -21.08 2.58 -12.08
N SER A 192 -20.44 1.44 -11.75
CA SER A 192 -20.77 0.60 -10.58
C SER A 192 -19.47 0.09 -9.93
N TRP A 193 -19.19 0.44 -8.67
CA TRP A 193 -17.84 0.40 -8.09
C TRP A 193 -17.41 -0.91 -7.43
N SER A 194 -18.07 -2.02 -7.74
CA SER A 194 -17.63 -3.33 -7.26
C SER A 194 -16.47 -3.92 -8.08
N GLU A 195 -16.23 -3.45 -9.32
CA GLU A 195 -15.22 -4.05 -10.22
C GLU A 195 -14.27 -3.06 -10.91
N GLY A 196 -14.36 -1.74 -10.67
CA GLY A 196 -13.90 -0.73 -11.65
C GLY A 196 -13.01 0.43 -11.19
N LEU A 197 -12.50 0.46 -9.96
CA LEU A 197 -11.47 1.45 -9.56
C LEU A 197 -10.08 0.89 -9.84
N LEU A 198 -9.33 1.58 -10.70
CA LEU A 198 -7.93 1.25 -10.96
C LEU A 198 -7.06 2.30 -10.29
N GLU A 199 -6.24 1.85 -9.35
CA GLU A 199 -5.31 2.74 -8.67
C GLU A 199 -4.07 3.02 -9.53
N ALA A 200 -3.67 4.28 -9.60
CA ALA A 200 -2.44 4.73 -10.24
C ALA A 200 -1.70 5.77 -9.39
N GLU A 201 -0.42 5.98 -9.68
CA GLU A 201 0.42 7.02 -9.11
C GLU A 201 0.62 8.14 -10.14
N VAL A 202 0.57 9.39 -9.70
CA VAL A 202 0.95 10.55 -10.51
C VAL A 202 2.48 10.61 -10.63
N VAL A 203 3.00 10.42 -11.84
CA VAL A 203 4.44 10.48 -12.15
C VAL A 203 4.88 11.90 -12.51
N MET A 204 3.99 12.63 -13.18
CA MET A 204 4.21 14.01 -13.63
C MET A 204 2.89 14.78 -13.59
N GLU A 205 2.94 16.04 -13.19
CA GLU A 205 1.76 16.89 -12.97
C GLU A 205 1.32 17.61 -14.25
N ARG A 206 2.29 18.07 -15.06
CA ARG A 206 2.07 18.86 -16.27
C ARG A 206 3.09 18.46 -17.35
N PRO A 207 2.68 17.76 -18.42
CA PRO A 207 1.36 17.12 -18.58
C PRO A 207 1.11 16.07 -17.49
N LEU A 208 -0.16 15.81 -17.17
CA LEU A 208 -0.51 14.78 -16.19
C LEU A 208 -0.13 13.41 -16.78
N ILE A 209 0.80 12.71 -16.12
CA ILE A 209 1.22 11.35 -16.44
C ILE A 209 0.97 10.48 -15.22
N ILE A 210 0.28 9.37 -15.41
CA ILE A 210 0.01 8.40 -14.36
C ILE A 210 0.68 7.07 -14.69
N LYS A 211 0.99 6.29 -13.67
CA LYS A 211 1.48 4.92 -13.80
C LYS A 211 0.60 4.01 -12.95
N TRP A 212 0.11 2.93 -13.54
CA TRP A 212 -0.68 1.95 -12.79
C TRP A 212 0.09 1.45 -11.57
N SER A 213 -0.60 1.38 -10.44
CA SER A 213 -0.13 0.64 -9.29
C SER A 213 -0.12 -0.87 -9.63
N ALA A 214 0.08 -1.72 -8.63
CA ALA A 214 0.29 -3.16 -8.80
C ALA A 214 -0.75 -3.89 -9.67
N ARG A 215 -2.01 -3.43 -9.66
CA ARG A 215 -3.08 -4.01 -10.47
C ARG A 215 -3.18 -3.29 -11.80
N HIS A 216 -2.68 -3.93 -12.85
CA HIS A 216 -2.98 -3.52 -14.22
C HIS A 216 -4.43 -3.85 -14.57
N PRO A 217 -5.10 -3.02 -15.38
CA PRO A 217 -6.38 -3.40 -15.93
C PRO A 217 -6.24 -4.65 -16.79
N ARG A 218 -7.21 -5.57 -16.69
CA ARG A 218 -7.23 -6.81 -17.51
C ARG A 218 -7.30 -6.53 -19.01
N ARG A 219 -7.88 -5.39 -19.38
CA ARG A 219 -7.93 -4.85 -20.74
C ARG A 219 -7.17 -3.54 -20.78
N SER A 220 -6.46 -3.27 -21.87
CA SER A 220 -5.73 -2.00 -21.98
C SER A 220 -6.72 -0.83 -22.03
N VAL A 221 -6.56 0.16 -21.17
CA VAL A 221 -7.37 1.40 -21.23
C VAL A 221 -7.16 2.18 -22.52
N LEU A 222 -6.07 1.90 -23.26
CA LEU A 222 -5.82 2.48 -24.59
C LEU A 222 -6.73 1.89 -25.66
N GLN A 223 -7.33 0.73 -25.40
CA GLN A 223 -8.24 0.02 -26.31
C GLN A 223 -9.71 0.26 -25.95
N GLU A 224 -9.99 0.91 -24.82
CA GLU A 224 -11.34 1.15 -24.33
C GLU A 224 -11.87 2.48 -24.89
N THR A 225 -13.07 2.43 -25.48
CA THR A 225 -13.76 3.59 -26.04
C THR A 225 -14.67 4.21 -24.99
N GLY A 226 -14.12 5.04 -24.11
CA GLY A 226 -14.95 5.76 -23.15
C GLY A 226 -14.19 6.92 -22.50
N PRO A 227 -14.87 8.04 -22.22
CA PRO A 227 -14.27 9.06 -21.38
C PRO A 227 -13.98 8.46 -19.99
N PHE A 228 -12.76 8.64 -19.52
CA PHE A 228 -12.35 8.25 -18.19
C PHE A 228 -12.50 9.42 -17.21
N ARG A 229 -12.52 9.07 -15.93
CA ARG A 229 -12.44 10.01 -14.82
C ARG A 229 -11.25 9.63 -13.96
N ILE A 230 -10.49 10.63 -13.56
CA ILE A 230 -9.37 10.51 -12.62
C ILE A 230 -9.69 11.33 -11.38
N ASP A 231 -9.57 10.73 -10.20
CA ASP A 231 -9.75 11.40 -8.91
C ASP A 231 -8.51 11.24 -8.05
N LYS A 232 -8.04 12.31 -7.41
CA LYS A 232 -7.06 12.24 -6.34
C LYS A 232 -7.63 11.48 -5.15
N LEU A 233 -6.88 10.51 -4.63
CA LEU A 233 -7.26 9.67 -3.49
C LEU A 233 -6.53 10.04 -2.21
N ALA A 234 -5.19 10.10 -2.26
CA ALA A 234 -4.36 10.40 -1.08
C ALA A 234 -2.90 10.68 -1.47
N ASN A 235 -2.12 11.19 -0.51
CA ASN A 235 -0.67 11.37 -0.67
C ASN A 235 0.10 10.06 -0.38
N ARG A 236 0.13 9.15 -1.38
CA ARG A 236 0.85 7.87 -1.25
C ARG A 236 2.35 8.05 -1.04
N GLN A 237 2.96 9.11 -1.59
CA GLN A 237 4.39 9.38 -1.38
C GLN A 237 4.72 9.63 0.09
N GLN A 238 3.91 10.44 0.79
CA GLN A 238 4.10 10.68 2.22
C GLN A 238 3.96 9.38 3.02
N TYR A 239 2.89 8.62 2.79
CA TYR A 239 2.68 7.31 3.42
C TYR A 239 3.86 6.35 3.18
N SER A 240 4.32 6.26 1.93
CA SER A 240 5.45 5.38 1.55
C SER A 240 6.74 5.78 2.28
N ARG A 241 7.01 7.08 2.43
CA ARG A 241 8.17 7.58 3.20
C ARG A 241 8.06 7.21 4.67
N VAL A 242 6.87 7.26 5.27
CA VAL A 242 6.63 6.84 6.66
C VAL A 242 6.95 5.35 6.81
N ILE A 243 6.32 4.48 6.02
CA ILE A 243 6.53 3.03 6.10
C ILE A 243 8.00 2.65 5.86
N PHE A 244 8.64 3.28 4.87
CA PHE A 244 10.05 3.04 4.58
C PHE A 244 10.96 3.48 5.74
N SER A 245 10.67 4.63 6.36
CA SER A 245 11.44 5.12 7.52
C SER A 245 11.27 4.21 8.72
N VAL A 246 10.04 3.81 9.04
CA VAL A 246 9.74 2.85 10.12
C VAL A 246 10.47 1.54 9.90
N HIS A 247 10.46 1.02 8.67
CA HIS A 247 11.22 -0.17 8.30
C HIS A 247 12.73 0.02 8.49
N LEU A 248 13.32 1.12 8.03
CA LEU A 248 14.76 1.36 8.17
C LEU A 248 15.21 1.45 9.63
N LEU A 249 14.34 1.98 10.50
CA LEU A 249 14.61 2.07 11.94
C LEU A 249 14.52 0.70 12.60
N ALA A 250 13.47 -0.08 12.32
CA ALA A 250 13.21 -1.34 13.00
C ALA A 250 13.92 -2.56 12.41
N ALA A 251 14.29 -2.52 11.12
CA ALA A 251 14.87 -3.67 10.44
C ALA A 251 16.20 -4.07 11.06
N PRO A 252 16.50 -5.39 11.09
CA PRO A 252 17.78 -5.91 11.53
C PRO A 252 18.98 -5.17 10.95
N ALA A 253 20.00 -4.93 11.78
CA ALA A 253 21.27 -4.41 11.30
C ALA A 253 21.95 -5.51 10.47
N ARG A 254 21.95 -5.38 9.13
CA ARG A 254 22.71 -6.29 8.28
C ARG A 254 24.19 -6.18 8.65
N GLN A 255 24.74 -7.21 9.29
CA GLN A 255 26.17 -7.36 9.44
C GLN A 255 26.78 -7.44 8.04
N GLY A 256 27.49 -6.40 7.61
CA GLY A 256 28.37 -6.43 6.43
C GLY A 256 27.80 -6.02 5.07
N GLY A 257 26.58 -5.49 4.96
CA GLY A 257 26.02 -5.08 3.66
C GLY A 257 26.42 -3.67 3.23
N HIS A 258 27.35 -3.53 2.27
CA HIS A 258 27.49 -2.31 1.48
C HIS A 258 26.23 -2.16 0.60
N ASN A 259 25.55 -1.00 0.66
CA ASN A 259 24.60 -0.64 -0.40
C ASN A 259 25.38 -0.37 -1.71
N GLU A 260 24.74 -0.56 -2.87
CA GLU A 260 25.29 -0.31 -4.22
C GLU A 260 25.87 1.11 -4.42
N ALA A 261 25.62 2.04 -3.49
CA ALA A 261 26.16 3.39 -3.47
C ALA A 261 27.33 3.61 -2.48
N GLY A 262 27.94 2.56 -1.92
CA GLY A 262 29.12 2.68 -1.04
C GLY A 262 28.90 3.39 0.30
N ARG A 263 27.69 3.89 0.59
CA ARG A 263 27.37 4.54 1.87
C ARG A 263 27.30 3.50 2.99
N LYS A 264 28.22 3.63 3.96
CA LYS A 264 28.25 2.84 5.20
C LYS A 264 26.89 2.98 5.91
N VAL A 265 26.22 1.86 6.17
CA VAL A 265 25.06 1.74 7.07
C VAL A 265 25.54 1.93 8.53
N LYS A 266 26.20 3.04 8.84
CA LYS A 266 26.86 3.28 10.15
C LYS A 266 26.13 4.26 11.06
N GLN A 267 25.00 4.81 10.65
CA GLN A 267 24.18 5.68 11.49
C GLN A 267 22.70 5.39 11.25
N ARG A 268 22.24 4.21 11.66
CA ARG A 268 20.81 4.04 11.97
C ARG A 268 20.58 4.63 13.37
N PRO A 269 19.52 5.42 13.59
CA PRO A 269 19.11 5.82 14.93
C PRO A 269 19.02 4.56 15.80
N SER A 270 19.77 4.59 16.90
CA SER A 270 20.16 3.42 17.70
C SER A 270 18.96 2.67 18.32
N PRO A 271 19.16 1.43 18.80
CA PRO A 271 18.19 0.72 19.66
C PRO A 271 17.62 1.56 20.81
N LEU A 272 18.37 2.56 21.30
CA LEU A 272 17.92 3.48 22.35
C LEU A 272 16.74 4.35 21.91
N VAL A 273 16.66 4.75 20.63
CA VAL A 273 15.52 5.53 20.11
C VAL A 273 14.27 4.67 20.08
N ILE A 274 14.41 3.41 19.64
CA ILE A 274 13.32 2.43 19.64
C ILE A 274 12.84 2.18 21.06
N GLN A 275 13.76 1.89 21.99
CA GLN A 275 13.44 1.65 23.40
C GLN A 275 12.77 2.87 24.04
N ALA A 276 13.29 4.08 23.83
CA ALA A 276 12.71 5.30 24.38
C ALA A 276 11.29 5.54 23.85
N VAL A 277 11.06 5.33 22.55
CA VAL A 277 9.73 5.52 21.94
C VAL A 277 8.74 4.46 22.44
N VAL A 278 9.16 3.21 22.56
CA VAL A 278 8.33 2.11 23.07
C VAL A 278 7.95 2.35 24.53
N ALA A 279 8.94 2.63 25.39
CA ALA A 279 8.72 2.91 26.81
C ALA A 279 7.79 4.12 27.03
N SER A 280 7.97 5.18 26.23
CA SER A 280 7.07 6.35 26.28
C SER A 280 5.62 5.99 25.91
N GLY A 281 5.44 5.08 24.94
CA GLY A 281 4.13 4.59 24.54
C GLY A 281 3.44 3.75 25.62
N GLU A 282 4.20 2.88 26.29
CA GLU A 282 3.69 2.06 27.41
C GLU A 282 3.28 2.93 28.59
N ALA A 283 4.09 3.93 28.95
CA ALA A 283 3.76 4.88 30.02
C ALA A 283 2.49 5.69 29.71
N ALA A 284 2.33 6.15 28.46
CA ALA A 284 1.12 6.86 28.04
C ALA A 284 -0.13 5.98 28.10
N LYS A 285 -0.01 4.69 27.76
CA LYS A 285 -1.12 3.73 27.85
C LYS A 285 -1.50 3.48 29.31
N ALA A 286 -0.54 3.27 30.19
CA ALA A 286 -0.78 3.06 31.62
C ALA A 286 -1.50 4.27 32.27
N ALA A 287 -1.13 5.50 31.87
CA ALA A 287 -1.77 6.72 32.36
C ALA A 287 -3.21 6.93 31.82
N ALA A 288 -3.58 6.31 30.69
CA ALA A 288 -4.92 6.39 30.14
C ALA A 288 -5.89 5.36 30.77
N GLU A 289 -5.35 4.34 31.44
CA GLU A 289 -6.11 3.26 32.09
C GLU A 289 -6.27 3.47 33.61
N SER A 290 -5.66 4.54 34.16
CA SER A 290 -5.76 4.99 35.56
C SER A 290 -6.73 6.14 35.73
#